data_AF-A0A441UQM3-F1
#
_entry.id   AF-A0A441UQM3-F1
#
_cell.length_a   1.000
_cell.length_b   1.000
_cell.length_c   1.000
_cell.angle_alpha   90.00
_cell.angle_beta   90.00
_cell.angle_gamma   90.00
#
_symmetry.space_group_name_H-M   'P 1'
#
loop_
_entity.id
_entity.type
_entity.pdbx_description
1 polymer ?
#
loop_
_entity_poly.entity_id
_entity_poly.type
_entity_poly.pdbx_seq_one_letter_code
_entity_poly.pdbx_strand_id
1 'polypeptide(L)'
;MEDEEQVKAAGLKWMKRATGKVPVWVADEDDVKAGYIPKTVNLLYLVDQPEMLKAKCDSLQADMLLWRTGHRGDPLHFDGTVKSLLSIYEIHKRSPYHKLKPDSLVPYNHYLKNLRGHIGPVRIDDISGVDLMEWHDVWSGNGRYLAASA
;
A
#
# COMPACT_ATOMS: atom_id res chain seq x y z
N MET A 1 -34.19 1.70 9.74
CA MET A 1 -32.89 1.75 10.42
C MET A 1 -32.00 2.51 9.47
N GLU A 2 -31.64 3.72 9.87
CA GLU A 2 -31.31 4.85 9.00
C GLU A 2 -30.17 4.57 8.02
N ASP A 3 -30.36 5.00 6.77
CA ASP A 3 -29.31 5.12 5.77
C ASP A 3 -28.38 6.26 6.21
N GLU A 4 -27.44 5.96 7.13
CA GLU A 4 -26.33 6.87 7.44
C GLU A 4 -25.64 7.27 6.13
N GLU A 5 -25.53 8.58 5.91
CA GLU A 5 -24.94 9.20 4.73
C GLU A 5 -23.55 8.63 4.44
N GLN A 6 -23.51 7.59 3.59
CA GLN A 6 -22.25 6.97 3.20
C GLN A 6 -21.40 8.01 2.49
N VAL A 7 -20.15 8.15 2.94
CA VAL A 7 -19.16 9.06 2.33
C VAL A 7 -19.13 8.83 0.82
N LYS A 8 -19.26 9.91 0.06
CA LYS A 8 -19.16 9.94 -1.41
C LYS A 8 -17.85 10.62 -1.80
N ALA A 9 -17.04 9.92 -2.58
CA ALA A 9 -15.79 10.42 -3.13
C ALA A 9 -15.53 9.80 -4.52
N ALA A 10 -14.69 10.42 -5.33
CA ALA A 10 -14.38 9.92 -6.67
C ALA A 10 -13.71 8.54 -6.59
N GLY A 11 -14.18 7.59 -7.41
CA GLY A 11 -13.69 6.20 -7.42
C GLY A 11 -14.08 5.36 -6.21
N LEU A 12 -14.73 5.92 -5.17
CA LEU A 12 -15.14 5.18 -3.97
C LEU A 12 -16.37 4.31 -4.25
N LYS A 13 -16.26 3.01 -3.96
CA LYS A 13 -17.34 2.02 -4.03
C LYS A 13 -17.47 1.28 -2.70
N TRP A 14 -18.70 1.15 -2.21
CA TRP A 14 -19.03 0.35 -1.03
C TRP A 14 -19.40 -1.08 -1.44
N MET A 15 -18.47 -2.01 -1.29
CA MET A 15 -18.68 -3.42 -1.67
C MET A 15 -19.32 -4.21 -0.52
N LYS A 16 -20.40 -4.94 -0.80
CA LYS A 16 -21.01 -5.85 0.18
C LYS A 16 -20.10 -7.07 0.44
N ARG A 17 -19.83 -7.37 1.70
CA ARG A 17 -19.10 -8.57 2.18
C ARG A 17 -19.92 -9.25 3.28
N ALA A 18 -19.52 -10.48 3.64
CA ALA A 18 -20.18 -11.25 4.70
C ALA A 18 -20.17 -10.54 6.06
N THR A 19 -19.13 -9.76 6.34
CA THR A 19 -18.93 -9.02 7.59
C THR A 19 -19.43 -7.57 7.56
N GLY A 20 -19.98 -7.08 6.44
CA GLY A 20 -20.44 -5.70 6.30
C GLY A 20 -20.12 -5.07 4.94
N LYS A 21 -20.29 -3.75 4.82
CA LYS A 21 -19.87 -3.00 3.62
C LYS A 21 -18.41 -2.55 3.80
N VAL A 22 -17.59 -2.77 2.77
CA VAL A 22 -16.18 -2.37 2.77
C VAL A 22 -15.97 -1.22 1.77
N PRO A 23 -15.36 -0.09 2.19
CA PRO A 23 -15.00 0.97 1.27
C PRO A 23 -13.79 0.55 0.42
N VAL A 24 -13.93 0.68 -0.89
CA VAL A 24 -12.90 0.31 -1.87
C VAL A 24 -12.83 1.41 -2.91
N TRP A 25 -11.64 1.93 -3.17
CA TRP A 25 -11.41 2.81 -4.32
C TRP A 25 -11.10 1.98 -5.56
N VAL A 26 -11.71 2.33 -6.69
CA VAL A 26 -11.57 1.64 -7.98
C VAL A 26 -11.21 2.66 -9.05
N ALA A 27 -10.11 2.41 -9.75
CA ALA A 27 -9.67 3.22 -10.87
C ALA A 27 -10.64 3.11 -12.06
N ASP A 28 -10.59 4.08 -12.97
CA ASP A 28 -11.33 4.05 -14.23
C ASP A 28 -10.90 2.83 -15.07
N GLU A 29 -11.87 2.12 -15.65
CA GLU A 29 -11.59 0.89 -16.40
C GLU A 29 -10.72 1.15 -17.63
N ASP A 30 -10.86 2.30 -18.28
CA ASP A 30 -10.09 2.63 -19.47
C ASP A 30 -8.64 2.97 -19.11
N ASP A 31 -8.40 3.64 -17.97
CA ASP A 31 -7.05 3.88 -17.46
C ASP A 31 -6.38 2.56 -17.04
N VAL A 32 -7.12 1.65 -16.41
CA VAL A 32 -6.62 0.31 -16.05
C VAL A 32 -6.24 -0.50 -17.29
N LYS A 33 -7.06 -0.45 -18.35
CA LYS A 33 -6.73 -1.10 -19.65
C LYS A 33 -5.50 -0.47 -20.28
N ALA A 34 -5.31 0.84 -20.14
CA ALA A 34 -4.14 1.56 -20.62
C ALA A 34 -2.88 1.33 -19.76
N GLY A 35 -3.00 0.61 -18.63
CA GLY A 35 -1.87 0.16 -17.81
C GLY A 35 -1.69 0.88 -16.47
N TYR A 36 -2.68 1.64 -16.02
CA TYR A 36 -2.64 2.28 -14.70
C TYR A 36 -2.66 1.24 -13.56
N ILE A 37 -1.86 1.52 -12.53
CA ILE A 37 -1.77 0.75 -11.28
C ILE A 37 -1.69 1.78 -10.14
N PRO A 38 -2.49 1.65 -9.06
CA PRO A 38 -3.32 0.50 -8.65
C PRO A 38 -4.73 0.48 -9.26
N LYS A 39 -5.23 -0.73 -9.58
CA LYS A 39 -6.61 -0.93 -10.11
C LYS A 39 -7.69 -0.76 -9.04
N THR A 40 -7.40 -1.28 -7.85
CA THR A 40 -8.33 -1.34 -6.73
C THR A 40 -7.55 -1.17 -5.44
N VAL A 41 -8.02 -0.31 -4.54
CA VAL A 41 -7.40 -0.05 -3.23
C VAL A 41 -8.44 -0.29 -2.14
N ASN A 42 -8.14 -1.20 -1.22
CA ASN A 42 -8.97 -1.45 -0.04
C ASN A 42 -8.75 -0.29 0.95
N LEU A 43 -9.84 0.31 1.44
CA LEU A 43 -9.82 1.44 2.37
C LEU A 43 -10.51 1.13 3.69
N LEU A 44 -10.68 -0.15 4.04
CA LEU A 44 -11.35 -0.59 5.27
C LEU A 44 -10.78 0.06 6.52
N TYR A 45 -9.47 0.29 6.56
CA TYR A 45 -8.79 0.93 7.69
C TYR A 45 -9.15 2.42 7.90
N LEU A 46 -9.87 3.03 6.96
CA LEU A 46 -10.38 4.41 7.05
C LEU A 46 -11.91 4.46 7.17
N VAL A 47 -12.59 3.32 7.34
CA VAL A 47 -14.05 3.26 7.37
C VAL A 47 -14.64 4.15 8.48
N ASP A 48 -13.97 4.22 9.63
CA ASP A 48 -14.39 5.01 10.80
C ASP A 48 -13.90 6.47 10.75
N GLN A 49 -13.15 6.86 9.70
CA GLN A 49 -12.56 8.19 9.54
C GLN A 49 -13.01 8.82 8.20
N PRO A 50 -14.25 9.35 8.13
CA PRO A 50 -14.87 9.75 6.87
C PRO A 50 -14.09 10.84 6.11
N GLU A 51 -13.48 11.79 6.83
CA GLU A 51 -12.66 12.84 6.22
C GLU A 51 -11.37 12.29 5.61
N MET A 52 -10.68 11.41 6.35
CA MET A 52 -9.46 10.75 5.87
C MET A 52 -9.75 9.80 4.71
N LEU A 53 -10.89 9.10 4.75
CA LEU A 53 -11.35 8.25 3.66
C LEU A 53 -11.54 9.07 2.37
N LYS A 54 -12.25 10.21 2.47
CA LYS A 54 -12.47 11.10 1.33
C LYS A 54 -11.14 11.67 0.81
N ALA A 55 -10.29 12.19 1.69
CA ALA A 55 -8.97 12.71 1.31
C ALA A 55 -8.11 11.65 0.61
N LYS A 56 -8.16 10.39 1.06
CA LYS A 56 -7.44 9.29 0.42
C LYS A 56 -7.99 8.97 -0.97
N CYS A 57 -9.32 8.97 -1.15
CA CYS A 57 -9.93 8.79 -2.46
C CYS A 57 -9.57 9.93 -3.43
N ASP A 58 -9.61 11.18 -2.96
CA ASP A 58 -9.28 12.35 -3.77
C ASP A 58 -7.80 12.32 -4.20
N SER A 59 -6.89 11.91 -3.31
CA SER A 59 -5.48 11.67 -3.64
C SER A 59 -5.32 10.58 -4.71
N LEU A 60 -5.97 9.43 -4.56
CA LEU A 60 -5.90 8.34 -5.55
C LEU A 60 -6.48 8.76 -6.91
N GLN A 61 -7.53 9.58 -6.90
CA GLN A 61 -8.13 10.13 -8.11
C GLN A 61 -7.18 11.12 -8.80
N ALA A 62 -6.53 12.00 -8.03
CA ALA A 62 -5.56 12.94 -8.56
C ALA A 62 -4.35 12.22 -9.20
N ASP A 63 -3.84 11.18 -8.56
CA ASP A 63 -2.76 10.35 -9.09
C ASP A 63 -3.12 9.70 -10.43
N MET A 64 -4.35 9.17 -10.55
CA MET A 64 -4.84 8.57 -11.79
C MET A 64 -4.99 9.61 -12.91
N LEU A 65 -5.56 10.77 -12.60
CA LEU A 65 -5.69 11.86 -13.58
C LEU A 65 -4.32 12.37 -14.03
N LEU A 66 -3.36 12.47 -13.11
CA LEU A 66 -1.99 12.85 -13.44
C LEU A 66 -1.34 11.81 -14.37
N TRP A 67 -1.49 10.52 -14.07
CA TRP A 67 -1.03 9.43 -14.94
C TRP A 67 -1.63 9.52 -16.35
N ARG A 68 -2.93 9.85 -16.45
CA ARG A 68 -3.65 10.01 -17.73
C ARG A 68 -3.05 11.09 -18.63
N THR A 69 -2.46 12.14 -18.05
CA THR A 69 -1.78 13.21 -18.82
C THR A 69 -0.41 12.79 -19.40
N GLY A 70 -0.01 11.53 -19.23
CA GLY A 70 1.31 11.03 -19.65
C GLY A 70 2.40 11.29 -18.62
N HIS A 71 2.08 11.94 -17.49
CA HIS A 71 2.95 11.97 -16.31
C HIS A 71 2.98 10.58 -15.67
N ARG A 72 3.84 9.71 -16.19
CA ARG A 72 4.20 8.48 -15.48
C ARG A 72 5.04 8.91 -14.29
N GLY A 73 4.52 8.74 -13.08
CA GLY A 73 5.28 8.98 -11.86
C GLY A 73 6.62 8.27 -11.96
N ASP A 74 7.70 8.98 -11.66
CA ASP A 74 9.05 8.41 -11.70
C ASP A 74 9.06 7.18 -10.77
N PRO A 75 9.30 5.96 -11.29
CA PRO A 75 9.37 4.75 -10.47
C PRO A 75 10.47 4.83 -9.41
N LEU A 76 11.40 5.77 -9.56
CA LEU A 76 12.48 6.06 -8.63
C LEU A 76 12.17 7.23 -7.68
N HIS A 77 10.97 7.80 -7.74
CA HIS A 77 10.55 8.84 -6.82
C HIS A 77 10.38 8.30 -5.41
N PHE A 78 11.08 8.93 -4.46
CA PHE A 78 10.95 8.65 -3.05
C PHE A 78 9.94 9.62 -2.42
N ASP A 79 8.82 9.10 -1.95
CA ASP A 79 7.71 9.87 -1.33
C ASP A 79 7.78 9.93 0.21
N GLY A 80 8.85 9.38 0.80
CA GLY A 80 9.03 9.28 2.25
C GLY A 80 8.50 7.98 2.87
N THR A 81 7.77 7.14 2.13
CA THR A 81 7.20 5.90 2.66
C THR A 81 8.15 4.70 2.57
N VAL A 82 7.94 3.70 3.42
CA VAL A 82 8.64 2.40 3.31
C VAL A 82 8.39 1.78 1.94
N LYS A 83 7.16 1.88 1.40
CA LYS A 83 6.81 1.33 0.09
C LYS A 83 7.65 1.91 -1.03
N SER A 84 7.84 3.24 -1.10
CA SER A 84 8.64 3.84 -2.17
C SER A 84 10.12 3.48 -2.03
N LEU A 85 10.65 3.43 -0.80
CA LEU A 85 12.01 2.94 -0.55
C LEU A 85 12.21 1.51 -1.06
N LEU A 86 11.30 0.58 -0.71
CA LEU A 86 11.39 -0.81 -1.15
C LEU A 86 11.27 -0.93 -2.68
N SER A 87 10.37 -0.15 -3.31
CA SER A 87 10.27 -0.11 -4.77
C SER A 87 11.57 0.34 -5.43
N ILE A 88 12.20 1.40 -4.93
CA ILE A 88 13.48 1.89 -5.45
C ILE A 88 14.56 0.82 -5.25
N TYR A 89 14.60 0.18 -4.09
CA TYR A 89 15.54 -0.91 -3.80
C TYR A 89 15.41 -2.08 -4.78
N GLU A 90 14.21 -2.43 -5.22
CA GLU A 90 13.99 -3.54 -6.16
C GLU A 90 14.20 -3.17 -7.64
N ILE A 91 13.99 -1.90 -8.02
CA ILE A 91 13.97 -1.45 -9.43
C ILE A 91 15.27 -0.77 -9.84
N HIS A 92 15.95 -0.07 -8.92
CA HIS A 92 17.10 0.74 -9.26
C HIS A 92 18.29 -0.13 -9.66
N LYS A 93 18.79 0.04 -10.89
CA LYS A 93 19.86 -0.80 -11.49
C LYS A 93 21.13 -0.93 -10.66
N ARG A 94 21.47 0.09 -9.85
CA ARG A 94 22.66 0.07 -8.97
C ARG A 94 22.41 -0.49 -7.57
N SER A 95 21.16 -0.88 -7.27
CA SER A 95 20.79 -1.47 -5.98
C SER A 95 21.55 -2.78 -5.75
N PRO A 96 21.98 -3.06 -4.50
CA PRO A 96 22.59 -4.35 -4.16
C PRO A 96 21.60 -5.51 -4.29
N TYR A 97 20.28 -5.25 -4.38
CA TYR A 97 19.27 -6.27 -4.67
C TYR A 97 19.61 -7.08 -5.94
N HIS A 98 20.04 -6.40 -7.01
CA HIS A 98 20.41 -7.07 -8.27
C HIS A 98 21.75 -7.80 -8.21
N LYS A 99 22.49 -7.73 -7.08
CA LYS A 99 23.74 -8.47 -6.84
C LYS A 99 23.52 -9.73 -6.00
N LEU A 100 22.30 -9.98 -5.54
CA LEU A 100 21.97 -11.15 -4.73
C LEU A 100 22.01 -12.44 -5.58
N LYS A 101 22.49 -13.53 -4.97
CA LYS A 101 22.42 -14.87 -5.58
C LYS A 101 20.96 -15.34 -5.65
N PRO A 102 20.59 -16.24 -6.58
CA PRO A 102 19.24 -16.77 -6.68
C PRO A 102 18.68 -17.29 -5.35
N ASP A 103 19.47 -18.07 -4.59
CA ASP A 103 19.04 -18.59 -3.28
C ASP A 103 18.83 -17.49 -2.24
N SER A 104 19.61 -16.40 -2.32
CA SER A 104 19.44 -15.24 -1.45
C SER A 104 18.24 -14.37 -1.85
N LEU A 105 17.83 -14.37 -3.12
CA LEU A 105 16.66 -13.62 -3.58
C LEU A 105 15.36 -14.18 -2.99
N VAL A 106 15.26 -15.50 -2.79
CA VAL A 106 14.05 -16.15 -2.26
C VAL A 106 13.60 -15.55 -0.91
N PRO A 107 14.44 -15.55 0.16
CA PRO A 107 14.05 -14.96 1.43
C PRO A 107 13.88 -13.44 1.35
N TYR A 108 14.68 -12.74 0.55
CA TYR A 108 14.53 -11.29 0.36
C TYR A 108 13.16 -10.94 -0.23
N ASN A 109 12.73 -11.63 -1.29
CA ASN A 109 11.43 -11.41 -1.92
C ASN A 109 10.27 -11.70 -0.97
N HIS A 110 10.43 -12.71 -0.12
CA HIS A 110 9.47 -13.01 0.93
C HIS A 110 9.36 -11.84 1.93
N TYR A 111 10.47 -11.35 2.47
CA TYR A 111 10.44 -10.23 3.42
C TYR A 111 9.97 -8.91 2.79
N LEU A 112 10.44 -8.59 1.58
CA LEU A 112 10.02 -7.39 0.86
C LEU A 112 8.50 -7.36 0.64
N LYS A 113 7.90 -8.51 0.30
CA LYS A 113 6.45 -8.64 0.17
C LYS A 113 5.74 -8.42 1.51
N ASN A 114 6.22 -9.03 2.59
CA ASN A 114 5.61 -8.90 3.92
C ASN A 114 5.71 -7.47 4.45
N LEU A 115 6.89 -6.84 4.35
CA LEU A 115 7.12 -5.44 4.73
C LEU A 115 6.22 -4.49 3.94
N ARG A 116 6.17 -4.65 2.61
CA ARG A 116 5.32 -3.83 1.74
C ARG A 116 3.84 -3.98 2.08
N GLY A 117 3.40 -5.18 2.45
CA GLY A 117 2.01 -5.47 2.84
C GLY A 117 1.63 -4.91 4.20
N HIS A 118 2.51 -5.02 5.19
CA HIS A 118 2.22 -4.58 6.57
C HIS A 118 2.48 -3.09 6.78
N ILE A 119 3.69 -2.61 6.45
CA ILE A 119 4.18 -1.29 6.85
C ILE A 119 4.45 -0.37 5.64
N GLY A 120 4.13 -0.81 4.42
CA GLY A 120 4.39 -0.05 3.20
C GLY A 120 3.92 1.42 3.24
N PRO A 121 2.71 1.74 3.73
CA PRO A 121 2.22 3.11 3.79
C PRO A 121 2.88 4.00 4.85
N VAL A 122 3.64 3.44 5.80
CA VAL A 122 4.26 4.19 6.90
C VAL A 122 5.37 5.09 6.36
N ARG A 123 5.43 6.34 6.83
CA ARG A 123 6.53 7.25 6.50
C ARG A 123 7.76 6.96 7.35
N ILE A 124 8.95 7.01 6.75
CA ILE A 124 10.20 6.65 7.43
C ILE A 124 10.52 7.60 8.58
N ASP A 125 10.20 8.88 8.43
CA ASP A 125 10.37 9.92 9.44
C ASP A 125 9.42 9.78 10.65
N ASP A 126 8.33 9.01 10.50
CA ASP A 126 7.38 8.74 11.57
C ASP A 126 7.71 7.45 12.36
N ILE A 127 8.70 6.66 11.93
CA ILE A 127 9.01 5.36 12.56
C ILE A 127 9.73 5.57 13.90
N SER A 128 9.10 5.11 14.97
CA SER A 128 9.67 5.08 16.32
C SER A 128 10.23 3.69 16.68
N GLY A 129 10.96 3.63 17.80
CA GLY A 129 11.41 2.35 18.36
C GLY A 129 10.25 1.45 18.82
N VAL A 130 9.11 2.05 19.21
CA VAL A 130 7.92 1.29 19.63
C VAL A 130 7.31 0.56 18.44
N ASP A 131 7.20 1.24 17.29
CA ASP A 131 6.70 0.63 16.06
C ASP A 131 7.51 -0.61 15.67
N LEU A 132 8.85 -0.54 15.78
CA LEU A 132 9.73 -1.67 15.48
C LEU A 132 9.48 -2.88 16.41
N MET A 133 9.21 -2.63 17.69
CA MET A 133 8.90 -3.70 18.65
C MET A 133 7.54 -4.34 18.32
N GLU A 134 6.51 -3.53 18.06
CA GLU A 134 5.18 -4.03 17.70
C GLU A 134 5.21 -4.82 16.39
N TRP A 135 5.92 -4.34 15.38
CA TRP A 135 6.04 -5.07 14.12
C TRP A 135 6.80 -6.39 14.29
N HIS A 136 7.85 -6.39 15.11
CA HIS A 136 8.57 -7.62 15.44
C HIS A 136 7.68 -8.62 16.16
N ASP A 137 6.85 -8.18 17.10
CA ASP A 137 5.90 -9.04 17.81
C ASP A 137 4.88 -9.65 16.84
N VAL A 138 4.37 -8.86 15.88
CA VAL A 138 3.50 -9.35 14.82
C VAL A 138 4.20 -10.42 13.97
N TRP A 139 5.43 -10.16 13.50
CA TRP A 139 6.16 -11.08 12.62
C TRP A 139 6.67 -12.33 13.33
N SER A 140 6.94 -12.26 14.63
CA SER A 140 7.36 -13.41 15.44
C SER A 140 6.19 -14.19 16.03
N GLY A 141 4.96 -13.70 15.90
CA GLY A 141 3.80 -14.24 16.62
C GLY A 141 4.00 -14.19 18.14
N ASN A 142 4.43 -13.03 18.65
CA ASN A 142 4.83 -12.80 20.05
C ASN A 142 5.96 -13.73 20.51
N GLY A 143 7.01 -13.87 19.69
CA GLY A 143 8.18 -14.71 20.00
C GLY A 143 7.99 -16.21 19.79
N ARG A 144 6.85 -16.65 19.25
CA ARG A 144 6.59 -18.07 18.93
C ARG A 144 7.44 -18.59 17.77
N TYR A 145 7.78 -17.71 16.84
CA TYR A 145 8.57 -17.99 15.65
C TYR A 145 9.69 -16.96 15.52
N LEU A 146 10.72 -17.28 14.74
CA LEU A 146 11.62 -16.23 14.26
C LEU A 146 10.78 -15.24 13.44
N ALA A 147 11.00 -13.93 13.58
CA ALA A 147 10.29 -12.92 12.79
C ALA A 147 10.41 -13.12 11.26
N ALA A 148 11.39 -13.93 10.86
CA ALA A 148 11.65 -14.36 9.50
C ALA A 148 10.80 -15.56 9.00
N SER A 149 9.90 -16.11 9.83
CA SER A 149 9.21 -17.39 9.60
C SER A 149 7.69 -17.28 9.46
N ALA A 150 7.10 -16.10 9.63
CA ALA A 150 5.66 -15.86 9.54
C ALA A 150 5.21 -15.37 8.16
#